data_AF-A0A833QJE2-F1
#
_entry.id   AF-A0A833QJE2-F1
#
_cell.length_a   1.000
_cell.length_b   1.000
_cell.length_c   1.000
_cell.angle_alpha   90.00
_cell.angle_beta   90.00
_cell.angle_gamma   90.00
#
_symmetry.space_group_name_H-M   'P 1'
#
loop_
_entity.id
_entity.type
_entity.pdbx_description
1 polymer ?
#
loop_
_entity_poly.entity_id
_entity_poly.type
_entity_poly.pdbx_seq_one_letter_code
_entity_poly.pdbx_strand_id
1 'polypeptide(L)'
;MSSSRTTEIEAAVPAPRLFKAAILDWHNLQAPEVGYGKIIGAAPVEGDIGGVGSIRQFHFASGGPFALIKERLDFLDVEKCEARSTDPT
;
A
#
# COMPACT_ATOMS: atom_id res chain seq x y z
N MET A 1 -11.53 -19.64 -9.04
CA MET A 1 -12.67 -18.70 -9.04
C MET A 1 -12.16 -17.38 -8.48
N SER A 2 -12.33 -16.26 -9.20
CA SER A 2 -11.99 -14.93 -8.68
C SER A 2 -13.20 -14.35 -7.97
N SER A 3 -13.09 -14.01 -6.69
CA SER A 3 -14.12 -13.27 -5.96
C SER A 3 -13.70 -11.80 -5.83
N SER A 4 -14.65 -10.88 -5.92
CA SER A 4 -14.43 -9.45 -5.68
C SER A 4 -15.27 -8.99 -4.49
N ARG A 5 -14.76 -8.02 -3.74
CA ARG A 5 -15.48 -7.35 -2.66
C ARG A 5 -15.18 -5.85 -2.73
N THR A 6 -16.21 -5.04 -2.55
CA THR A 6 -16.11 -3.57 -2.50
C THR A 6 -16.51 -3.10 -1.10
N THR A 7 -15.90 -2.02 -0.61
CA THR A 7 -16.22 -1.41 0.68
C THR A 7 -16.09 0.10 0.56
N GLU A 8 -17.06 0.80 1.13
CA GLU A 8 -17.10 2.27 1.20
C GLU A 8 -16.89 2.68 2.66
N ILE A 9 -15.99 3.64 2.89
CA ILE A 9 -15.65 4.14 4.22
C ILE A 9 -15.65 5.67 4.14
N GLU A 10 -16.44 6.31 4.98
CA GLU A 10 -16.44 7.77 5.09
C GLU A 10 -15.19 8.24 5.87
N ALA A 11 -14.52 9.28 5.37
CA ALA A 11 -13.34 9.84 6.00
C ALA A 11 -13.51 11.34 6.23
N ALA A 12 -13.17 11.81 7.43
CA ALA A 12 -13.23 13.24 7.81
C ALA A 12 -12.08 14.08 7.22
N VAL A 13 -11.40 13.58 6.17
CA VAL A 13 -10.21 14.20 5.60
C VAL A 13 -10.36 14.28 4.07
N PRO A 14 -9.77 15.29 3.39
CA PRO A 14 -9.87 15.40 1.93
C PRO A 14 -9.31 14.17 1.21
N ALA A 15 -9.97 13.75 0.14
CA ALA A 15 -9.60 12.55 -0.63
C ALA A 15 -8.13 12.53 -1.08
N PRO A 16 -7.53 13.60 -1.63
CA PRO A 16 -6.12 13.58 -2.02
C PRO A 16 -5.17 13.34 -0.85
N ARG A 17 -5.51 13.86 0.34
CA ARG A 17 -4.71 13.66 1.55
C ARG A 17 -4.79 12.21 2.02
N LEU A 18 -5.99 11.64 2.04
CA LEU A 18 -6.18 10.24 2.39
C LEU A 18 -5.50 9.31 1.39
N PHE A 19 -5.66 9.57 0.09
CA PHE A 19 -5.09 8.77 -0.98
C PHE A 19 -3.56 8.73 -0.89
N LYS A 20 -2.93 9.90 -0.75
CA LYS A 20 -1.49 9.99 -0.53
C LYS A 20 -1.07 9.19 0.71
N ALA A 21 -1.76 9.38 1.84
CA ALA A 21 -1.42 8.70 3.09
C ALA A 21 -1.64 7.18 3.04
N ALA A 22 -2.74 6.70 2.49
CA ALA A 22 -3.16 5.30 2.59
C ALA A 22 -2.67 4.43 1.42
N ILE A 23 -2.32 5.01 0.28
CA ILE A 23 -1.97 4.26 -0.95
C ILE A 23 -0.52 4.52 -1.38
N LEU A 24 -0.09 5.79 -1.37
CA LEU A 24 1.23 6.16 -1.88
C LEU A 24 2.30 6.06 -0.79
N ASP A 25 2.04 6.70 0.36
CA ASP A 25 3.03 6.93 1.43
C ASP A 25 2.78 6.08 2.68
N TRP A 26 1.79 5.18 2.66
CA TRP A 26 1.36 4.42 3.84
C TRP A 26 2.51 3.68 4.52
N HIS A 27 3.49 3.25 3.73
CA HIS A 27 4.69 2.56 4.15
C HIS A 27 5.70 3.44 4.91
N ASN A 28 5.63 4.75 4.73
CA ASN A 28 6.36 5.75 5.52
C ASN A 28 5.55 6.17 6.76
N LEU A 29 4.23 5.95 6.75
CA LEU A 29 3.32 6.20 7.87
C LEU A 29 3.27 5.00 8.81
N GLN A 30 4.43 4.67 9.38
CA GLN A 30 4.63 3.57 10.35
C GLN A 30 4.11 3.94 11.76
N ALA A 31 3.24 4.95 11.86
CA ALA A 31 2.81 5.47 13.14
C ALA A 31 1.98 4.41 13.89
N PRO A 32 2.29 4.13 15.17
CA PRO A 32 1.58 3.15 15.99
C PRO A 32 0.05 3.34 16.01
N GLU A 33 -0.41 4.58 15.85
CA GLU A 33 -1.81 5.01 15.87
C GLU A 33 -2.63 4.49 14.67
N VAL A 34 -1.99 4.15 13.55
CA VAL A 34 -2.67 3.73 12.31
C VAL A 34 -2.88 2.20 12.25
N GLY A 35 -2.46 1.46 13.29
CA GLY A 35 -2.74 0.03 13.42
C GLY A 35 -1.89 -0.89 12.54
N TYR A 36 -0.92 -0.34 11.79
CA TYR A 36 0.05 -1.11 11.00
C TYR A 36 1.24 -1.63 11.82
N GLY A 37 1.10 -1.79 13.14
CA GLY A 37 2.18 -2.01 14.11
C GLY A 37 3.00 -3.31 13.95
N LYS A 38 2.84 -4.03 12.83
CA LYS A 38 3.65 -5.17 12.46
C LYS A 38 4.58 -4.91 11.28
N ILE A 39 4.55 -3.77 10.61
CA ILE A 39 5.50 -3.47 9.52
C ILE A 39 6.76 -2.85 10.12
N ILE A 40 7.91 -3.48 9.86
CA ILE A 40 9.22 -3.05 10.37
C ILE A 40 10.07 -2.38 9.29
N GLY A 41 9.62 -2.40 8.04
CA GLY A 41 10.28 -1.66 6.96
C GLY A 41 9.63 -1.89 5.61
N ALA A 42 9.88 -0.95 4.71
CA ALA A 42 9.53 -1.02 3.30
C ALA A 42 10.78 -0.71 2.47
N ALA A 43 10.99 -1.45 1.39
CA ALA A 43 12.10 -1.24 0.48
C ALA A 43 11.61 -1.26 -0.97
N PRO A 44 12.08 -0.34 -1.83
CA PRO A 44 11.90 -0.48 -3.27
C PRO A 44 12.71 -1.70 -3.76
N VAL A 45 12.14 -2.43 -4.72
CA VAL A 45 12.76 -3.62 -5.31
C VAL A 45 13.05 -3.39 -6.79
N GLU A 46 12.07 -2.89 -7.54
CA GLU A 46 12.18 -2.66 -8.98
C GLU A 46 11.41 -1.41 -9.40
N GLY A 47 11.88 -0.76 -10.48
CA GLY A 47 11.25 0.42 -11.06
C GLY A 47 11.48 1.72 -10.29
N ASP A 48 10.98 2.81 -10.86
CA ASP A 48 11.02 4.12 -10.23
C ASP A 48 10.08 4.19 -9.03
N ILE A 49 10.56 4.72 -7.90
CA ILE A 49 9.81 4.77 -6.64
C ILE A 49 8.47 5.49 -6.86
N GLY A 50 7.35 4.77 -6.69
CA GLY A 50 6.00 5.32 -6.85
C GLY A 50 5.48 5.38 -8.29
N GLY A 51 6.24 4.88 -9.26
CA GLY A 51 5.81 4.76 -10.66
C GLY A 51 5.00 3.49 -10.93
N VAL A 52 4.16 3.52 -11.97
CA VAL A 52 3.48 2.30 -12.47
C VAL A 52 4.54 1.28 -12.91
N GLY A 53 4.36 0.04 -12.53
CA GLY A 53 5.31 -1.06 -12.70
C GLY A 53 6.30 -1.21 -11.54
N SER A 54 6.38 -0.24 -10.62
CA SER A 54 7.30 -0.34 -9.47
C SER A 54 6.88 -1.45 -8.52
N ILE A 55 7.88 -2.14 -7.95
CA ILE A 55 7.70 -3.17 -6.94
C ILE A 55 8.30 -2.68 -5.64
N ARG A 56 7.50 -2.76 -4.57
CA ARG A 56 7.93 -2.50 -3.19
C ARG A 56 7.73 -3.75 -2.35
N GLN A 57 8.60 -3.91 -1.36
CA GLN A 57 8.61 -5.04 -0.45
C GLN A 57 8.45 -4.55 0.98
N PHE A 58 7.54 -5.18 1.71
CA PHE A 58 7.29 -4.87 3.11
C PHE A 58 7.76 -6.02 3.98
N HIS A 59 8.44 -5.67 5.07
CA HIS A 59 8.90 -6.62 6.07
C HIS A 59 8.04 -6.49 7.31
N PHE A 60 7.68 -7.63 7.88
CA PHE A 60 6.86 -7.70 9.06
C PHE A 60 7.66 -8.17 10.28
N ALA A 61 7.29 -7.67 11.45
CA ALA A 61 7.76 -8.18 12.73
C ALA A 61 7.40 -9.66 12.86
N SER A 62 8.29 -10.42 13.51
CA SER A 62 8.10 -11.84 13.78
C SER A 62 6.81 -12.11 14.55
N GLY A 63 6.14 -13.24 14.26
CA GLY A 63 4.90 -13.65 14.94
C GLY A 63 3.62 -13.42 14.12
N GLY A 64 3.74 -12.97 12.87
CA GLY A 64 2.68 -13.05 11.86
C GLY A 64 2.82 -14.28 10.95
N PRO A 65 1.79 -14.61 10.15
CA PRO A 65 1.80 -15.76 9.23
C PRO A 65 2.75 -15.58 8.03
N PHE A 66 3.27 -14.38 7.81
CA PHE A 66 4.22 -14.06 6.75
C PHE A 66 5.27 -13.08 7.28
N ALA A 67 6.51 -13.24 6.81
CA ALA A 67 7.61 -12.34 7.12
C ALA A 67 7.67 -11.14 6.17
N LEU A 68 7.07 -11.28 4.98
CA LEU A 68 7.27 -10.37 3.86
C LEU A 68 6.11 -10.45 2.87
N ILE A 69 5.77 -9.31 2.26
CA ILE A 69 4.92 -9.26 1.06
C ILE A 69 5.58 -8.35 0.03
N LYS A 70 5.33 -8.61 -1.25
CA LYS A 70 5.64 -7.70 -2.34
C LYS A 70 4.35 -7.10 -2.90
N GLU A 71 4.46 -5.90 -3.42
CA GLU A 71 3.35 -5.20 -4.04
C GLU A 71 3.88 -4.50 -5.30
N ARG A 72 3.21 -4.75 -6.43
CA ARG A 72 3.44 -4.03 -7.69
C ARG A 72 2.33 -3.02 -7.91
N LEU A 73 2.69 -1.78 -8.23
CA LEU A 73 1.74 -0.74 -8.61
C LEU A 73 1.38 -0.89 -10.10
N ASP A 74 0.19 -1.38 -10.43
CA ASP A 74 -0.23 -1.64 -11.82
C ASP A 74 -0.89 -0.42 -12.49
N PHE A 75 -1.49 0.47 -11.70
CA PHE A 75 -2.19 1.65 -12.18
C PHE A 75 -2.19 2.75 -11.12
N LEU A 76 -2.06 4.00 -11.57
CA LEU A 76 -2.13 5.18 -10.72
C LEU A 76 -2.73 6.37 -11.48
N ASP A 77 -3.83 6.92 -10.95
CA ASP A 77 -4.41 8.21 -11.33
C ASP A 77 -4.55 9.06 -10.06
N VAL A 78 -3.60 9.99 -9.87
CA VAL A 78 -3.55 10.83 -8.67
C VAL A 78 -4.67 11.88 -8.67
N GLU A 79 -5.11 12.34 -9.84
CA GLU A 79 -6.17 13.34 -9.94
C GLU A 79 -7.51 12.75 -9.51
N LYS A 80 -7.78 11.49 -9.87
CA LYS A 80 -8.98 10.77 -9.46
C LYS A 80 -8.86 10.04 -8.13
N CYS A 81 -7.67 10.01 -7.52
CA CYS A 81 -7.39 9.22 -6.31
C CYS A 81 -7.68 7.72 -6.53
N GLU A 82 -7.27 7.17 -7.67
CA GLU A 82 -7.45 5.77 -8.03
C GLU A 82 -6.09 5.08 -8.20
N ALA A 83 -5.97 3.87 -7.64
CA ALA A 83 -4.80 3.02 -7.83
C ALA A 83 -5.20 1.56 -7.89
N ARG A 84 -4.35 0.74 -8.53
CA ARG A 84 -4.45 -0.71 -8.50
C ARG A 84 -3.08 -1.29 -8.21
N SER A 85 -3.03 -2.21 -7.27
CA SER A 85 -1.83 -3.00 -6.98
C SER A 85 -2.14 -4.49 -6.99
N THR A 86 -1.12 -5.29 -7.29
CA THR A 86 -1.17 -6.76 -7.21
C THR A 86 0.06 -7.31 -6.52
N ASP A 87 -0.04 -8.56 -6.04
CA ASP A 87 1.14 -9.33 -5.60
C ASP A 87 1.90 -9.81 -6.86
N PRO A 88 3.15 -9.36 -7.09
CA PRO A 88 3.95 -9.85 -8.20
C PRO A 88 4.45 -11.26 -7.88
N THR A 89 3.98 -12.24 -8.65
CA THR A 89 4.41 -13.65 -8.62
C THR A 89 5.92 -13.83 -8.71
#